data_AF-A0A6A8D860-F1
#
_entry.id   AF-A0A6A8D860-F1
#
_cell.length_a   1.000
_cell.length_b   1.000
_cell.length_c   1.000
_cell.angle_alpha   90.00
_cell.angle_beta   90.00
_cell.angle_gamma   90.00
#
_symmetry.space_group_name_H-M   'P 1'
#
loop_
_entity.id
_entity.type
_entity.pdbx_description
1 polymer ?
#
loop_
_entity_poly.entity_id
_entity_poly.type
_entity_poly.pdbx_seq_one_letter_code
_entity_poly.pdbx_strand_id
1 'polypeptide(L)' 'MDFIKESMQLPIDNLVGLLLYAVIYMFSAGLFVVLALTFIPNRLPYAVKSAIVGIAVLVSLVFWWNNIL' A
#
# COMPACT_ATOMS: atom_id res chain seq x y z
N MET A 1 11.04 -28.08 -14.71
CA MET A 1 10.89 -26.65 -15.05
C MET A 1 9.48 -26.15 -14.73
N ASP A 2 8.54 -27.06 -14.46
CA ASP A 2 7.15 -26.73 -14.11
C ASP A 2 6.98 -26.18 -12.69
N PHE A 3 7.73 -26.69 -11.70
CA PHE A 3 7.71 -26.17 -10.32
C PHE A 3 8.06 -24.69 -10.19
N ILE A 4 8.98 -24.18 -11.03
CA ILE A 4 9.39 -22.76 -11.03
C ILE A 4 8.31 -21.88 -11.66
N LYS A 5 7.56 -22.40 -12.64
CA LYS A 5 6.42 -21.70 -13.24
C LYS A 5 5.21 -21.70 -12.31
N GLU A 6 4.99 -22.80 -11.60
CA GLU A 6 3.89 -22.97 -10.64
C GLU A 6 4.08 -22.04 -9.43
N SER A 7 5.31 -21.90 -8.92
CA SER A 7 5.66 -20.92 -7.87
C SER A 7 5.75 -19.46 -8.34
N MET A 8 5.35 -19.16 -9.58
CA MET A 8 5.26 -17.80 -10.11
C MET A 8 3.84 -17.44 -10.56
N GLN A 9 2.85 -18.30 -10.29
CA GLN A 9 1.47 -18.08 -10.72
C GLN A 9 0.81 -16.96 -9.94
N LEU A 10 1.08 -16.84 -8.64
CA LEU A 10 0.60 -15.73 -7.84
C LEU A 10 1.75 -14.78 -7.54
N PRO A 11 1.53 -13.45 -7.59
CA PRO A 11 2.56 -12.47 -7.25
C PRO A 11 3.06 -12.62 -5.80
N ILE A 12 2.31 -13.29 -4.93
CA ILE A 12 2.64 -13.60 -3.53
C ILE A 12 3.68 -14.72 -3.40
N ASP A 13 3.80 -15.59 -4.41
CA ASP A 13 4.69 -16.78 -4.39
C ASP A 13 6.16 -16.41 -4.66
N ASN A 14 6.40 -15.19 -5.15
CA ASN A 14 7.71 -14.64 -5.42
C ASN A 14 7.94 -13.40 -4.54
N LEU A 15 9.08 -13.35 -3.84
CA LEU A 15 9.47 -12.20 -3.00
C LEU A 15 9.42 -10.87 -3.77
N VAL A 16 9.84 -10.86 -5.04
CA VAL A 16 9.80 -9.65 -5.88
C VAL A 16 8.36 -9.24 -6.17
N GLY A 17 7.48 -10.21 -6.48
CA GLY A 17 6.07 -9.94 -6.74
C GLY A 17 5.33 -9.45 -5.48
N LEU A 18 5.65 -10.03 -4.32
CA LEU A 18 5.12 -9.65 -3.02
C LEU A 18 5.47 -8.19 -2.70
N LEU A 19 6.73 -7.81 -2.88
CA LEU A 19 7.19 -6.43 -2.68
C LEU A 19 6.55 -5.47 -3.68
N LEU A 20 6.44 -5.85 -4.95
CA LEU A 20 5.80 -5.00 -5.97
C LEU A 20 4.33 -4.74 -5.63
N TYR A 21 3.61 -5.78 -5.20
CA TYR A 21 2.21 -5.65 -4.81
C TYR A 21 2.06 -4.78 -3.56
N ALA A 22 2.93 -4.95 -2.56
CA ALA A 22 2.97 -4.09 -1.38
C ALA A 22 3.21 -2.62 -1.76
N VAL A 23 4.17 -2.33 -2.64
CA VAL A 23 4.48 -0.97 -3.10
C VAL A 23 3.29 -0.34 -3.82
N ILE A 24 2.62 -1.09 -4.71
CA ILE A 24 1.41 -0.61 -5.41
C ILE A 24 0.30 -0.28 -4.40
N TYR A 25 0.12 -1.12 -3.39
CA TYR A 25 -0.87 -0.93 -2.35
C TYR A 25 -0.57 0.31 -1.47
N MET A 26 0.69 0.50 -1.08
CA MET A 26 1.14 1.69 -0.36
C MET A 26 0.95 2.97 -1.19
N PHE A 27 1.30 2.92 -2.47
CA PHE A 27 1.23 4.08 -3.35
C PHE A 27 -0.21 4.50 -3.60
N SER A 28 -1.10 3.54 -3.85
CA SER A 28 -2.53 3.81 -4.00
C SER A 28 -3.13 4.39 -2.72
N ALA A 29 -2.87 3.81 -1.55
CA ALA A 29 -3.34 4.34 -0.27
C ALA A 29 -2.85 5.76 0.00
N GLY A 30 -1.55 6.02 -0.20
CA GLY A 30 -0.98 7.36 -0.05
C GLY A 30 -1.63 8.37 -0.99
N LEU A 31 -1.83 8.00 -2.25
CA LEU A 31 -2.46 8.86 -3.27
C LEU A 31 -3.92 9.19 -2.91
N PHE A 32 -4.72 8.20 -2.50
CA PHE A 32 -6.10 8.43 -2.07
C PHE A 32 -6.18 9.36 -0.86
N VAL A 33 -5.29 9.18 0.13
CA VAL A 33 -5.28 9.99 1.34
C VAL A 33 -4.85 11.42 1.03
N VAL A 34 -3.83 11.61 0.19
CA VAL A 34 -3.40 12.95 -0.23
C VAL A 34 -4.51 13.67 -0.99
N LEU A 35 -5.21 12.99 -1.89
CA LEU A 35 -6.37 13.54 -2.59
C LEU A 35 -7.50 13.90 -1.61
N ALA A 36 -7.85 13.01 -0.69
CA ALA A 36 -8.86 13.26 0.34
C ALA A 36 -8.52 14.49 1.19
N LEU A 37 -7.25 14.63 1.62
CA LEU A 37 -6.77 15.78 2.38
C LEU A 37 -6.76 17.09 1.57
N THR A 38 -6.77 17.02 0.24
CA THR A 38 -6.87 18.21 -0.64
C THR A 38 -8.28 18.80 -0.63
N PHE A 39 -9.30 17.99 -0.38
CA PHE A 39 -10.68 18.45 -0.25
C PHE A 39 -11.00 19.06 1.12
N ILE A 40 -10.08 18.99 2.09
CA ILE A 40 -10.28 19.61 3.41
C ILE A 40 -9.96 21.11 3.28
N PRO A 41 -10.95 22.00 3.48
CA PRO A 41 -10.77 23.44 3.29
C PRO A 41 -9.84 24.09 4.33
N ASN A 42 -9.67 23.46 5.50
CA ASN A 42 -8.79 23.96 6.54
C ASN A 42 -7.34 23.48 6.34
N ARG A 43 -6.37 24.40 6.43
CA ARG A 43 -4.95 24.05 6.27
C ARG A 43 -4.44 23.35 7.52
N LEU A 44 -4.39 22.02 7.46
CA LEU A 44 -3.71 21.22 8.46
C LEU A 44 -2.20 21.51 8.46
N PRO A 45 -1.55 21.55 9.64
CA PRO A 45 -0.09 21.62 9.71
C PRO A 45 0.55 20.48 8.91
N TYR A 46 1.68 20.75 8.27
CA TYR A 46 2.39 19.75 7.44
C TYR A 46 2.71 18.47 8.22
N ALA A 47 3.12 18.59 9.49
CA ALA A 47 3.41 17.45 10.36
C ALA A 47 2.18 16.54 10.53
N VAL A 48 0.99 17.12 10.72
CA VAL A 48 -0.26 16.37 10.86
C VAL A 48 -0.64 15.70 9.54
N LYS A 49 -0.54 16.42 8.41
CA LYS A 49 -0.79 15.86 7.08
C LYS A 49 0.12 14.67 6.79
N SER A 50 1.41 14.80 7.08
CA SER A 50 2.41 13.74 6.91
C SER A 50 2.11 12.53 7.80
N ALA A 51 1.77 12.76 9.08
CA ALA A 51 1.39 11.70 10.00
C ALA A 51 0.15 10.93 9.53
N ILE A 52 -0.89 11.62 9.04
CA ILE A 52 -2.11 10.97 8.51
C ILE A 52 -1.76 10.07 7.31
N VAL A 53 -0.96 10.57 6.36
CA VAL A 53 -0.54 9.78 5.19
C VAL A 53 0.29 8.57 5.63
N GLY A 54 1.25 8.76 6.53
CA GLY A 54 2.08 7.67 7.04
C GLY A 54 1.28 6.59 7.77
N ILE A 55 0.35 7.00 8.65
CA ILE A 55 -0.54 6.06 9.35
C ILE A 55 -1.42 5.31 8.35
N ALA A 56 -1.99 6.00 7.36
CA ALA A 56 -2.84 5.36 6.37
C ALA A 56 -2.08 4.33 5.52
N VAL A 57 -0.81 4.59 5.19
CA VAL A 57 0.06 3.63 4.49
C VAL A 57 0.40 2.42 5.37
N LEU A 58 0.65 2.61 6.66
CA LEU A 58 0.87 1.50 7.58
C LEU A 58 -0.40 0.65 7.75
N VAL A 59 -1.56 1.28 7.91
CA VAL A 59 -2.86 0.61 7.98
C VAL A 59 -3.14 -0.15 6.69
N SER A 60 -2.83 0.42 5.53
CA SER A 60 -3.03 -0.24 4.24
C SER A 60 -2.16 -1.49 4.11
N LEU A 61 -0.92 -1.48 4.61
CA LEU A 61 -0.08 -2.68 4.63
C LEU A 61 -0.66 -3.79 5.52
N VAL A 62 -1.17 -3.45 6.70
CA VAL A 62 -1.82 -4.42 7.59
C VAL A 62 -3.07 -5.00 6.93
N PHE A 63 -3.89 -4.16 6.31
CA PHE A 63 -5.09 -4.61 5.61
C PHE A 63 -4.74 -5.50 4.42
N TRP A 64 -3.76 -5.09 3.62
CA TRP A 64 -3.25 -5.89 2.51
C TRP A 64 -2.79 -7.27 2.96
N TRP A 65 -1.93 -7.33 3.98
CA TRP A 65 -1.41 -8.59 4.53
C TRP A 65 -2.53 -9.54 4.95
N ASN A 66 -3.58 -9.03 5.59
CA ASN A 66 -4.74 -9.83 6.00
C ASN A 66 -5.66 -10.27 4.84
N ASN A 67 -5.56 -9.66 3.66
CA ASN A 67 -6.37 -10.05 2.49
C ASN A 67 -5.64 -11.00 1.54
N ILE A 68 -4.30 -11.09 1.63
CA ILE A 68 -3.50 -12.00 0.81
C ILE A 68 -3.18 -13.34 1.48
N LEU A 69 -3.45 -13.47 2.78
CA LEU A 69 -3.21 -14.66 3.60
C LEU A 69 -4.54 -15.38 3.87
#